data_AF-A0A0S2FHG5-F1
#
_entry.id   AF-A0A0S2FHG5-F1
#
_cell.length_a   1.000
_cell.length_b   1.000
_cell.length_c   1.000
_cell.angle_alpha   90.00
_cell.angle_beta   90.00
_cell.angle_gamma   90.00
#
_symmetry.space_group_name_H-M   'P 1'
#
loop_
_entity.id
_entity.type
_entity.pdbx_description
1 polymer ?
#
loop_
_entity_poly.entity_id
_entity_poly.type
_entity_poly.pdbx_seq_one_letter_code
_entity_poly.pdbx_strand_id
1 'polypeptide(L)'
;MPIRKLLLAAALAAAVVSGSAGAQALSKPGEFYFDADAQTTKPVIAIRETGDAAMERLAKIIERKAHAPTEAAQLAHLAMEGGRVELGRQLYGRALREIDSGSTYWRAIMWNYAWDLYHLGAHEEAFKYWATLHGARNVSAAWMPPTYAVALWSLGRKDEAVEWYAAAVRSEPDLWRDSSRYAELLPAWRDSDRATLAQVRQAWAENPPRWP
;
A
#
# COMPACT_ATOMS: atom_id res chain seq x y z
N MET A 1 -7.60 8.22 75.30
CA MET A 1 -8.69 7.77 74.41
C MET A 1 -8.35 8.16 72.98
N PRO A 2 -8.56 7.26 71.99
CA PRO A 2 -7.67 7.12 70.84
C PRO A 2 -8.34 7.56 69.53
N ILE A 3 -7.65 8.30 68.66
CA ILE A 3 -8.12 8.47 67.27
C ILE A 3 -6.97 8.30 66.28
N ARG A 4 -6.91 7.06 65.78
CA ARG A 4 -6.70 6.60 64.40
C ARG A 4 -5.41 6.99 63.67
N LYS A 5 -4.53 6.00 63.65
CA LYS A 5 -3.62 5.67 62.55
C LYS A 5 -4.40 5.65 61.23
N LEU A 6 -4.00 6.47 60.25
CA LEU A 6 -4.36 6.32 58.85
C LEU A 6 -3.10 5.86 58.10
N LEU A 7 -3.04 4.55 57.86
CA LEU A 7 -2.14 3.94 56.91
C LEU A 7 -2.66 4.27 55.50
N LEU A 8 -1.98 5.13 54.76
CA LEU A 8 -2.10 5.18 53.30
C LEU A 8 -0.84 4.57 52.70
N ALA A 9 -0.94 3.30 52.32
CA ALA A 9 0.01 2.67 51.43
C ALA A 9 -0.30 3.12 50.00
N ALA A 10 0.50 4.04 49.46
CA ALA A 10 0.49 4.38 48.04
C ALA A 10 1.56 3.54 47.34
N ALA A 11 1.23 2.30 46.98
CA ALA A 11 2.04 1.51 46.06
C ALA A 11 1.68 1.94 44.62
N LEU A 12 2.47 2.85 44.07
CA LEU A 12 2.37 3.27 42.67
C LEU A 12 2.94 2.15 41.79
N ALA A 13 2.10 1.19 41.39
CA ALA A 13 2.46 0.23 40.35
C ALA A 13 2.39 0.95 38.98
N ALA A 14 3.54 1.46 38.53
CA ALA A 14 3.71 1.89 37.16
C ALA A 14 3.70 0.64 36.26
N ALA A 15 2.53 0.26 35.77
CA ALA A 15 2.41 -0.66 34.67
C ALA A 15 2.95 0.04 33.42
N VAL A 16 4.20 -0.26 33.07
CA VAL A 16 4.77 0.02 31.76
C VAL A 16 3.95 -0.81 30.76
N VAL A 17 2.95 -0.19 30.14
CA VAL A 17 2.41 -0.70 28.88
C VAL A 17 3.48 -0.42 27.85
N SER A 18 4.41 -1.36 27.71
CA SER A 18 5.18 -1.53 26.49
C SER A 18 4.16 -1.85 25.40
N GLY A 19 3.67 -0.82 24.74
CA GLY A 19 2.89 -0.98 23.52
C GLY A 19 3.80 -1.63 22.49
N SER A 20 3.76 -2.96 22.39
CA SER A 20 3.99 -3.61 21.12
C SER A 20 3.04 -2.92 20.16
N ALA A 21 3.58 -2.09 19.27
CA ALA A 21 2.84 -1.52 18.16
C ALA A 21 2.28 -2.72 17.38
N GLY A 22 1.03 -3.06 17.70
CA GLY A 22 0.36 -4.21 17.13
C GLY A 22 0.34 -4.00 15.63
N ALA A 23 1.00 -4.89 14.90
CA ALA A 23 0.68 -5.12 13.52
C ALA A 23 -0.84 -5.32 13.48
N GLN A 24 -1.58 -4.32 12.99
CA GLN A 24 -3.00 -4.51 12.74
C GLN A 24 -3.08 -5.65 11.74
N ALA A 25 -3.54 -6.81 12.23
CA ALA A 25 -3.75 -7.97 11.38
C ALA A 25 -4.78 -7.55 10.34
N LEU A 26 -4.39 -7.66 9.07
CA LEU A 26 -5.32 -7.48 7.97
C LEU A 26 -6.35 -8.61 8.08
N SER A 27 -7.62 -8.30 7.84
CA SER A 27 -8.64 -9.34 7.81
C SER A 27 -8.23 -10.44 6.84
N LYS A 28 -8.54 -11.70 7.18
CA LYS A 28 -8.33 -12.81 6.25
C LYS A 28 -8.99 -12.50 4.89
N PRO A 29 -8.39 -12.93 3.78
CA PRO A 29 -8.95 -12.68 2.47
C PRO A 29 -10.32 -13.34 2.32
N GLY A 30 -11.29 -12.61 1.77
CA GLY A 30 -12.57 -13.16 1.31
C GLY A 30 -12.45 -13.95 0.00
N GLU A 31 -13.55 -13.99 -0.75
CA GLU A 31 -13.66 -14.61 -2.06
C GLU A 31 -14.13 -13.58 -3.11
N PHE A 32 -13.98 -13.93 -4.40
CA PHE A 32 -14.57 -13.20 -5.54
C PHE A 32 -14.03 -11.78 -5.76
N TYR A 33 -12.72 -11.63 -5.92
CA TYR A 33 -12.06 -10.35 -6.25
C TYR A 33 -12.13 -10.03 -7.75
N PHE A 34 -13.32 -9.68 -8.24
CA PHE A 34 -13.57 -9.47 -9.67
C PHE A 34 -13.66 -8.00 -10.09
N ASP A 35 -13.80 -7.06 -9.14
CA ASP A 35 -13.91 -5.64 -9.50
C ASP A 35 -12.54 -5.14 -9.98
N ALA A 36 -12.44 -4.76 -11.25
CA ALA A 36 -11.19 -4.26 -11.80
C ALA A 36 -10.65 -3.03 -11.04
N ASP A 37 -11.55 -2.18 -10.51
CA ASP A 37 -11.25 -0.92 -9.81
C ASP A 37 -10.13 -0.11 -10.49
N ALA A 38 -10.17 -0.04 -11.83
CA ALA A 38 -9.10 0.54 -12.65
C ALA A 38 -8.82 2.01 -12.34
N GLN A 39 -9.75 2.71 -11.68
CA GLN A 39 -9.55 4.08 -11.22
C GLN A 39 -8.55 4.19 -10.06
N THR A 40 -8.36 3.13 -9.27
CA THR A 40 -7.36 3.09 -8.20
C THR A 40 -5.97 2.82 -8.77
N THR A 41 -5.85 1.87 -9.68
CA THR A 41 -4.55 1.40 -10.18
C THR A 41 -3.96 2.25 -11.29
N LYS A 42 -4.68 3.27 -11.76
CA LYS A 42 -4.22 4.16 -12.83
C LYS A 42 -2.97 4.96 -12.41
N PRO A 43 -1.98 5.11 -13.31
CA PRO A 43 -0.89 6.05 -13.11
C PRO A 43 -1.39 7.49 -12.97
N VAL A 44 -0.72 8.29 -12.14
CA VAL A 44 -1.02 9.74 -12.04
C VAL A 44 -0.11 10.51 -13.00
N ILE A 45 -0.64 10.84 -14.18
CA ILE A 45 0.09 11.54 -15.25
C ILE A 45 -0.67 12.83 -15.59
N ALA A 46 -0.22 13.96 -15.04
CA ALA A 46 -0.76 15.28 -15.34
C ALA A 46 -0.18 15.88 -16.63
N ILE A 47 1.08 15.59 -16.93
CA ILE A 47 1.77 15.97 -18.18
C ILE A 47 2.46 14.76 -18.81
N ARG A 48 2.62 14.75 -20.14
CA ARG A 48 3.16 13.61 -20.88
C ARG A 48 4.69 13.62 -21.02
N GLU A 49 5.32 14.76 -20.76
CA GLU A 49 6.78 14.85 -20.71
C GLU A 49 7.37 13.88 -19.69
N THR A 50 8.62 13.50 -19.89
CA THR A 50 9.37 12.61 -19.01
C THR A 50 10.69 13.27 -18.57
N GLY A 51 11.35 12.68 -17.56
CA GLY A 51 12.67 13.12 -17.09
C GLY A 51 12.70 14.56 -16.60
N ASP A 52 13.84 15.23 -16.80
CA ASP A 52 14.09 16.58 -16.28
C ASP A 52 13.11 17.62 -16.80
N ALA A 53 12.75 17.55 -18.09
CA ALA A 53 11.79 18.46 -18.70
C ALA A 53 10.41 18.37 -18.02
N ALA A 54 9.98 17.16 -17.64
CA ALA A 54 8.75 16.97 -16.89
C ALA A 54 8.83 17.60 -15.50
N MET A 55 9.92 17.36 -14.80
CA MET A 55 10.12 17.87 -13.44
C MET A 55 10.12 19.39 -13.39
N GLU A 56 10.83 20.04 -14.31
CA GLU A 56 10.83 21.51 -14.44
C GLU A 56 9.42 22.05 -14.74
N ARG A 57 8.71 21.41 -15.68
CA ARG A 57 7.38 21.86 -16.08
C ARG A 57 6.37 21.71 -14.93
N LEU A 58 6.41 20.59 -14.22
CA LEU A 58 5.55 20.33 -13.06
C LEU A 58 5.84 21.31 -11.93
N ALA A 59 7.11 21.55 -11.59
CA ALA A 59 7.51 22.54 -10.59
C ALA A 59 6.94 23.93 -10.91
N LYS A 60 7.11 24.40 -12.15
CA LYS A 60 6.54 25.68 -12.62
C LYS A 60 5.01 25.71 -12.54
N ILE A 61 4.31 24.59 -12.71
CA ILE A 61 2.85 24.55 -12.58
C ILE A 61 2.46 24.69 -11.10
N ILE A 62 3.11 23.93 -10.21
CA ILE A 62 2.84 23.88 -8.77
C ILE A 62 3.19 25.21 -8.07
N GLU A 63 4.15 25.96 -8.59
CA GLU A 63 4.47 27.33 -8.14
C GLU A 63 3.36 28.33 -8.49
N ARG A 64 2.77 28.19 -9.69
CA ARG A 64 1.75 29.12 -10.20
C ARG A 64 0.34 28.79 -9.73
N LYS A 65 0.06 27.51 -9.48
CA LYS A 65 -1.26 27.02 -9.07
C LYS A 65 -1.18 26.52 -7.63
N ALA A 66 -1.98 27.14 -6.75
CA ALA A 66 -2.07 26.71 -5.36
C ALA A 66 -2.62 25.28 -5.23
N HIS A 67 -3.64 24.94 -6.03
CA HIS A 67 -4.28 23.63 -6.07
C HIS A 67 -3.89 22.87 -7.35
N ALA A 68 -3.03 21.87 -7.21
CA ALA A 68 -2.48 21.08 -8.32
C ALA A 68 -2.09 19.66 -7.84
N PRO A 69 -3.03 18.87 -7.29
CA PRO A 69 -2.70 17.61 -6.60
C PRO A 69 -2.13 16.55 -7.55
N THR A 70 -2.60 16.49 -8.79
CA THR A 70 -2.11 15.53 -9.79
C THR A 70 -0.68 15.85 -10.25
N GLU A 71 -0.36 17.12 -10.44
CA GLU A 71 0.98 17.58 -10.79
C GLU A 71 1.95 17.37 -9.63
N ALA A 72 1.52 17.67 -8.40
CA ALA A 72 2.30 17.41 -7.20
C ALA A 72 2.61 15.92 -7.04
N ALA A 73 1.62 15.04 -7.23
CA ALA A 73 1.82 13.59 -7.18
C ALA A 73 2.73 13.07 -8.30
N GLN A 74 2.58 13.54 -9.54
CA GLN A 74 3.49 13.15 -10.63
C GLN A 74 4.93 13.62 -10.38
N LEU A 75 5.11 14.84 -9.88
CA LEU A 75 6.45 15.34 -9.52
C LEU A 75 7.03 14.55 -8.34
N ALA A 76 6.19 14.13 -7.39
CA ALA A 76 6.59 13.30 -6.28
C ALA A 76 7.18 11.97 -6.73
N HIS A 77 6.46 11.27 -7.63
CA HIS A 77 6.91 10.03 -8.25
C HIS A 77 8.28 10.20 -8.92
N LEU A 78 8.42 11.18 -9.82
CA LEU A 78 9.68 11.47 -10.52
C LEU A 78 10.81 11.85 -9.55
N ALA A 79 10.50 12.56 -8.46
CA ALA A 79 11.48 12.89 -7.43
C ALA A 79 11.96 11.63 -6.68
N MET A 80 11.06 10.71 -6.32
CA MET A 80 11.41 9.44 -5.67
C MET A 80 12.22 8.52 -6.59
N GLU A 81 11.83 8.40 -7.86
CA GLU A 81 12.61 7.65 -8.87
C GLU A 81 14.02 8.23 -9.03
N GLY A 82 14.15 9.56 -8.98
CA GLY A 82 15.44 10.26 -8.99
C GLY A 82 16.18 10.27 -7.66
N GLY A 83 15.75 9.49 -6.66
CA GLY A 83 16.41 9.36 -5.34
C GLY A 83 16.17 10.53 -4.38
N ARG A 84 15.37 11.53 -4.75
CA ARG A 84 14.97 12.65 -3.87
C ARG A 84 13.76 12.27 -3.03
N VAL A 85 13.94 11.26 -2.18
CA VAL A 85 12.87 10.64 -1.38
C VAL A 85 12.11 11.66 -0.53
N GLU A 86 12.82 12.52 0.20
CA GLU A 86 12.19 13.47 1.12
C GLU A 86 11.29 14.48 0.39
N LEU A 87 11.75 14.97 -0.77
CA LEU A 87 10.96 15.84 -1.62
C LEU A 87 9.71 15.12 -2.14
N GLY A 88 9.87 13.88 -2.59
CA GLY A 88 8.74 13.04 -3.01
C GLY A 88 7.68 12.89 -1.92
N ARG A 89 8.10 12.60 -0.69
CA ARG A 89 7.18 12.47 0.47
C ARG A 89 6.42 13.77 0.74
N GLN A 90 7.12 14.91 0.68
CA GLN A 90 6.49 16.22 0.87
C GLN A 90 5.46 16.54 -0.21
N LEU A 91 5.77 16.22 -1.46
CA LEU A 91 4.90 16.46 -2.62
C LEU A 91 3.66 15.56 -2.60
N TYR A 92 3.81 14.26 -2.32
CA TYR A 92 2.67 13.37 -2.12
C TYR A 92 1.81 13.80 -0.92
N GLY A 93 2.45 14.15 0.20
CA GLY A 93 1.75 14.65 1.37
C GLY A 93 0.99 15.95 1.09
N ARG A 94 1.54 16.85 0.26
CA ARG A 94 0.83 18.04 -0.23
C ARG A 94 -0.38 17.64 -1.07
N ALA A 95 -0.19 16.79 -2.10
CA ALA A 95 -1.25 16.36 -2.99
C ALA A 95 -2.44 15.76 -2.22
N LEU A 96 -2.17 14.91 -1.23
CA LEU A 96 -3.19 14.26 -0.40
C LEU A 96 -3.85 15.17 0.63
N ARG A 97 -3.25 16.32 1.00
CA ARG A 97 -3.91 17.34 1.83
C ARG A 97 -4.85 18.24 1.03
N GLU A 98 -4.64 18.35 -0.28
CA GLU A 98 -5.44 19.19 -1.17
C GLU A 98 -6.76 18.53 -1.58
N ILE A 99 -6.92 17.22 -1.39
CA ILE A 99 -8.09 16.44 -1.82
C ILE A 99 -8.57 15.53 -0.69
N ASP A 100 -9.86 15.20 -0.70
CA ASP A 100 -10.45 14.20 0.20
C ASP A 100 -10.66 12.85 -0.50
N SER A 101 -11.17 11.86 0.26
CA SER A 101 -11.44 10.50 -0.24
C SER A 101 -12.55 10.41 -1.29
N GLY A 102 -13.36 11.46 -1.45
CA GLY A 102 -14.37 11.58 -2.52
C GLY A 102 -13.78 12.04 -3.85
N SER A 103 -12.55 12.57 -3.88
CA SER A 103 -11.87 12.98 -5.11
C SER A 103 -11.60 11.80 -6.04
N THR A 104 -11.79 12.01 -7.34
CA THR A 104 -11.53 11.03 -8.41
C THR A 104 -10.04 10.65 -8.56
N TYR A 105 -9.14 11.39 -7.91
CA TYR A 105 -7.69 11.17 -7.94
C TYR A 105 -7.14 10.63 -6.62
N TRP A 106 -7.88 10.71 -5.50
CA TRP A 106 -7.36 10.34 -4.19
C TRP A 106 -6.87 8.89 -4.17
N ARG A 107 -7.65 7.95 -4.72
CA ARG A 107 -7.26 6.53 -4.77
C ARG A 107 -6.01 6.30 -5.62
N ALA A 108 -5.94 6.94 -6.78
CA ALA A 108 -4.78 6.83 -7.66
C ALA A 108 -3.52 7.40 -7.01
N ILE A 109 -3.61 8.56 -6.35
CA ILE A 109 -2.45 9.17 -5.67
C ILE A 109 -1.97 8.27 -4.52
N MET A 110 -2.88 7.76 -3.69
CA MET A 110 -2.55 6.80 -2.62
C MET A 110 -1.89 5.53 -3.18
N TRP A 111 -2.41 4.99 -4.27
CA TRP A 111 -1.89 3.79 -4.93
C TRP A 111 -0.47 3.98 -5.46
N ASN A 112 -0.23 5.06 -6.20
CA ASN A 112 1.09 5.35 -6.78
C ASN A 112 2.11 5.62 -5.66
N TYR A 113 1.71 6.36 -4.62
CA TYR A 113 2.60 6.61 -3.48
C TYR A 113 2.97 5.32 -2.73
N ALA A 114 2.01 4.40 -2.55
CA ALA A 114 2.28 3.11 -1.92
C ALA A 114 3.32 2.30 -2.71
N TRP A 115 3.25 2.30 -4.04
CA TRP A 115 4.25 1.63 -4.87
C TRP A 115 5.62 2.29 -4.78
N ASP A 116 5.70 3.63 -4.82
CA ASP A 116 6.97 4.32 -4.65
C ASP A 116 7.60 4.03 -3.29
N LEU A 117 6.81 4.00 -2.21
CA LEU A 117 7.26 3.61 -0.87
C LEU A 117 7.74 2.15 -0.85
N TYR A 118 7.00 1.24 -1.48
CA TYR A 118 7.37 -0.17 -1.56
C TYR A 118 8.72 -0.34 -2.26
N HIS A 119 8.93 0.34 -3.39
CA HIS A 119 10.18 0.28 -4.16
C HIS A 119 11.36 0.92 -3.43
N LEU A 120 11.12 1.85 -2.50
CA LEU A 120 12.14 2.40 -1.60
C LEU A 120 12.43 1.50 -0.38
N GLY A 121 11.75 0.35 -0.27
CA GLY A 121 11.89 -0.57 0.85
C GLY A 121 11.09 -0.16 2.10
N ALA A 122 10.24 0.87 2.01
CA ALA A 122 9.34 1.29 3.07
C ALA A 122 8.04 0.45 3.07
N HIS A 123 8.19 -0.87 3.12
CA HIS A 123 7.12 -1.85 2.95
C HIS A 123 5.98 -1.69 3.96
N GLU A 124 6.29 -1.36 5.21
CA GLU A 124 5.29 -1.16 6.28
C GLU A 124 4.43 0.08 6.02
N GLU A 125 5.03 1.14 5.47
CA GLU A 125 4.29 2.35 5.09
C GLU A 125 3.42 2.08 3.87
N ALA A 126 3.97 1.45 2.83
CA ALA A 126 3.22 1.06 1.63
C ALA A 126 1.99 0.21 1.98
N PHE A 127 2.16 -0.77 2.87
CA PHE A 127 1.10 -1.62 3.36
C PHE A 127 -0.06 -0.83 3.98
N LYS A 128 0.24 0.20 4.79
CA LYS A 128 -0.78 1.06 5.41
C LYS A 128 -1.60 1.83 4.37
N TYR A 129 -0.97 2.31 3.30
CA TYR A 129 -1.67 2.97 2.19
C TYR A 129 -2.63 2.02 1.47
N TRP A 130 -2.19 0.80 1.14
CA TRP A 130 -3.07 -0.21 0.54
C TRP A 130 -4.20 -0.66 1.48
N ALA A 131 -3.92 -0.84 2.76
CA ALA A 131 -4.93 -1.14 3.77
C ALA A 131 -5.98 -0.02 3.89
N THR A 132 -5.55 1.24 3.80
CA THR A 132 -6.46 2.40 3.79
C THR A 132 -7.34 2.40 2.53
N LEU A 133 -6.78 2.08 1.36
CA LEU A 133 -7.54 1.94 0.12
C LEU A 133 -8.60 0.84 0.20
N HIS A 134 -8.26 -0.30 0.78
CA HIS A 134 -9.19 -1.39 1.02
C HIS A 134 -10.30 -0.97 1.99
N GLY A 135 -9.97 -0.35 3.13
CA GLY A 135 -10.97 0.09 4.10
C GLY A 135 -11.88 1.23 3.60
N ALA A 136 -11.44 2.00 2.60
CA ALA A 136 -12.22 3.11 2.06
C ALA A 136 -13.44 2.67 1.23
N ARG A 137 -13.53 1.40 0.82
CA ARG A 137 -14.66 0.87 0.04
C ARG A 137 -15.01 -0.55 0.43
N ASN A 138 -16.30 -0.86 0.34
CA ASN A 138 -16.79 -2.23 0.42
C ASN A 138 -16.79 -2.87 -0.98
N VAL A 139 -15.61 -3.09 -1.58
CA VAL A 139 -15.46 -3.76 -2.89
C VAL A 139 -14.38 -4.83 -2.84
N SER A 140 -14.59 -5.93 -3.56
CA SER A 140 -13.61 -6.98 -3.76
C SER A 140 -12.79 -6.69 -5.03
N ALA A 141 -11.80 -5.81 -4.91
CA ALA A 141 -11.02 -5.38 -6.07
C ALA A 141 -9.94 -6.38 -6.47
N ALA A 142 -9.80 -6.65 -7.77
CA ALA A 142 -8.88 -7.62 -8.35
C ALA A 142 -7.40 -7.32 -8.07
N TRP A 143 -7.06 -6.05 -7.83
CA TRP A 143 -5.71 -5.66 -7.44
C TRP A 143 -5.35 -6.10 -6.02
N MET A 144 -6.33 -6.29 -5.11
CA MET A 144 -6.06 -6.52 -3.69
C MET A 144 -5.27 -7.80 -3.44
N PRO A 145 -5.67 -8.99 -3.93
CA PRO A 145 -4.96 -10.22 -3.61
C PRO A 145 -3.48 -10.26 -4.05
N PRO A 146 -3.12 -9.95 -5.31
CA PRO A 146 -1.71 -9.98 -5.71
C PRO A 146 -0.89 -8.89 -4.99
N THR A 147 -1.44 -7.70 -4.75
CA THR A 147 -0.73 -6.62 -4.05
C THR A 147 -0.46 -6.98 -2.59
N TYR A 148 -1.45 -7.51 -1.87
CA TYR A 148 -1.23 -7.94 -0.48
C TYR A 148 -0.29 -9.12 -0.38
N ALA A 149 -0.36 -10.08 -1.32
CA ALA A 149 0.59 -11.18 -1.40
C ALA A 149 2.04 -10.65 -1.45
N VAL A 150 2.32 -9.69 -2.33
CA VAL A 150 3.66 -9.08 -2.44
C VAL A 150 4.04 -8.27 -1.21
N ALA A 151 3.15 -7.42 -0.71
CA ALA A 151 3.43 -6.57 0.44
C ALA A 151 3.74 -7.39 1.71
N LEU A 152 2.89 -8.38 2.01
CA LEU A 152 3.04 -9.26 3.17
C LEU A 152 4.29 -10.14 3.05
N TRP A 153 4.61 -10.61 1.84
CA TRP A 153 5.82 -11.36 1.61
C TRP A 153 7.06 -10.54 1.93
N SER A 154 7.13 -9.30 1.49
CA SER A 154 8.25 -8.41 1.80
C SER A 154 8.34 -8.01 3.27
N LEU A 155 7.22 -8.00 3.99
CA LEU A 155 7.18 -7.81 5.45
C LEU A 155 7.56 -9.07 6.25
N GLY A 156 7.85 -10.20 5.59
CA GLY A 156 8.14 -11.47 6.26
C GLY A 156 6.91 -12.22 6.76
N ARG A 157 5.70 -11.73 6.49
CA ARG A 157 4.41 -12.36 6.85
C ARG A 157 4.02 -13.41 5.80
N LYS A 158 4.86 -14.44 5.66
CA LYS A 158 4.83 -15.40 4.56
C LYS A 158 3.53 -16.20 4.49
N ASP A 159 3.00 -16.64 5.63
CA ASP A 159 1.75 -17.41 5.69
C ASP A 159 0.57 -16.58 5.18
N GLU A 160 0.45 -15.33 5.64
CA GLU A 160 -0.60 -14.42 5.19
C GLU A 160 -0.45 -14.07 3.70
N ALA A 161 0.78 -13.90 3.21
CA ALA A 161 1.03 -13.68 1.79
C ALA A 161 0.51 -14.84 0.93
N VAL A 162 0.73 -16.08 1.38
CA VAL A 162 0.22 -17.29 0.70
C VAL A 162 -1.30 -17.38 0.78
N GLU A 163 -1.93 -17.01 1.90
CA GLU A 163 -3.39 -16.93 2.01
C GLU A 163 -3.99 -15.94 0.99
N TRP A 164 -3.38 -14.74 0.88
CA TRP A 164 -3.81 -13.72 -0.10
C TRP A 164 -3.57 -14.15 -1.54
N TYR A 165 -2.45 -14.81 -1.83
CA TYR A 165 -2.21 -15.38 -3.15
C TYR A 165 -3.24 -16.46 -3.50
N ALA A 166 -3.56 -17.34 -2.56
CA ALA A 166 -4.61 -18.35 -2.74
C ALA A 166 -5.97 -17.71 -3.06
N ALA A 167 -6.28 -16.54 -2.51
CA ALA A 167 -7.51 -15.82 -2.83
C ALA A 167 -7.53 -15.29 -4.28
N ALA A 168 -6.38 -14.88 -4.82
CA ALA A 168 -6.25 -14.56 -6.25
C ALA A 168 -6.59 -15.78 -7.11
N VAL A 169 -5.97 -16.93 -6.81
CA VAL A 169 -6.18 -18.19 -7.54
C VAL A 169 -7.62 -18.69 -7.42
N ARG A 170 -8.27 -18.56 -6.26
CA ARG A 170 -9.68 -18.96 -6.11
C ARG A 170 -10.63 -18.06 -6.88
N SER A 171 -10.33 -16.76 -6.95
CA SER A 171 -11.14 -15.82 -7.71
C SER A 171 -11.03 -16.14 -9.20
N GLU A 172 -9.80 -16.20 -9.72
CA GLU A 172 -9.55 -16.33 -11.16
C GLU A 172 -8.43 -17.36 -11.42
N PRO A 173 -8.72 -18.68 -11.35
CA PRO A 173 -7.69 -19.72 -11.40
C PRO A 173 -6.91 -19.75 -12.71
N ASP A 174 -7.54 -19.41 -13.83
CA ASP A 174 -6.90 -19.39 -15.15
C ASP A 174 -5.96 -18.19 -15.35
N LEU A 175 -6.05 -17.19 -14.46
CA LEU A 175 -5.16 -16.02 -14.47
C LEU A 175 -3.96 -16.22 -13.55
N TRP A 176 -4.15 -16.90 -12.41
CA TRP A 176 -3.18 -16.90 -11.31
C TRP A 176 -2.55 -18.27 -11.00
N ARG A 177 -2.92 -19.36 -11.65
CA ARG A 177 -2.32 -20.68 -11.34
C ARG A 177 -0.83 -20.77 -11.65
N ASP A 178 -0.35 -19.99 -12.61
CA ASP A 178 1.05 -19.89 -12.97
C ASP A 178 1.48 -18.43 -13.22
N SER A 179 2.78 -18.21 -13.44
CA SER A 179 3.35 -16.87 -13.63
C SER A 179 3.44 -16.42 -15.09
N SER A 180 3.02 -17.23 -16.07
CA SER A 180 3.20 -16.94 -17.49
C SER A 180 2.45 -15.68 -17.94
N ARG A 181 1.34 -15.36 -17.26
CA ARG A 181 0.48 -14.21 -17.57
C ARG A 181 0.78 -12.97 -16.75
N TYR A 182 1.75 -12.99 -15.83
CA TYR A 182 2.02 -11.84 -14.95
C TYR A 182 2.34 -10.56 -15.72
N ALA A 183 3.06 -10.64 -16.84
CA ALA A 183 3.37 -9.46 -17.65
C ALA A 183 2.11 -8.85 -18.29
N GLU A 184 1.14 -9.69 -18.69
CA GLU A 184 -0.15 -9.27 -19.24
C GLU A 184 -1.07 -8.69 -18.16
N LEU A 185 -1.15 -9.35 -17.01
CA LEU A 185 -2.05 -8.99 -15.91
C LEU A 185 -1.58 -7.77 -15.12
N LEU A 186 -0.25 -7.60 -15.02
CA LEU A 186 0.38 -6.60 -14.16
C LEU A 186 1.39 -5.76 -14.98
N PRO A 187 0.95 -5.11 -16.08
CA PRO A 187 1.87 -4.44 -17.00
C PRO A 187 2.59 -3.24 -16.38
N ALA A 188 1.98 -2.60 -15.38
CA ALA A 188 2.56 -1.45 -14.66
C ALA A 188 3.51 -1.86 -13.52
N TRP A 189 3.58 -3.14 -13.16
CA TRP A 189 4.48 -3.61 -12.11
C TRP A 189 5.92 -3.69 -12.64
N ARG A 190 6.91 -3.56 -11.74
CA ARG A 190 8.31 -3.81 -12.11
C ARG A 190 8.57 -5.31 -12.20
N ASP A 191 9.63 -5.70 -12.92
CA ASP A 191 10.04 -7.10 -12.98
C ASP A 191 10.36 -7.67 -11.59
N SER A 192 10.92 -6.85 -10.70
CA SER A 192 11.17 -7.21 -9.30
C SER A 192 9.88 -7.55 -8.54
N ASP A 193 8.79 -6.83 -8.79
CA ASP A 193 7.52 -7.02 -8.08
C ASP A 193 6.85 -8.32 -8.55
N ARG A 194 6.88 -8.55 -9.87
CA ARG A 194 6.43 -9.83 -10.48
C ARG A 194 7.27 -11.01 -10.01
N ALA A 195 8.59 -10.82 -9.85
CA ALA A 195 9.48 -11.86 -9.32
C ALA A 195 9.14 -12.18 -7.85
N THR A 196 8.86 -11.16 -7.02
CA THR A 196 8.37 -11.36 -5.65
C THR A 196 7.05 -12.13 -5.65
N LEU A 197 6.09 -11.75 -6.48
CA LEU A 197 4.81 -12.47 -6.60
C LEU A 197 5.01 -13.92 -7.06
N ALA A 198 6.00 -14.19 -7.91
CA ALA A 198 6.35 -15.54 -8.35
C ALA A 198 6.91 -16.39 -7.20
N GLN A 199 7.67 -15.79 -6.27
CA GLN A 199 8.11 -16.47 -5.04
C GLN A 199 6.91 -16.83 -4.15
N VAL A 200 5.95 -15.92 -3.99
CA VAL A 200 4.72 -16.23 -3.23
C VAL A 200 3.94 -17.38 -3.88
N ARG A 201 3.79 -17.34 -5.22
CA ARG A 201 3.15 -18.41 -6.00
C ARG A 201 3.86 -19.75 -5.83
N GLN A 202 5.18 -19.75 -5.79
CA GLN A 202 5.95 -20.97 -5.53
C GLN A 202 5.64 -21.53 -4.15
N ALA A 203 5.70 -20.70 -3.10
CA ALA A 203 5.36 -21.13 -1.74
C ALA A 203 3.91 -21.63 -1.63
N TRP A 204 2.97 -20.97 -2.31
CA TRP A 204 1.59 -21.42 -2.42
C TRP A 204 1.47 -22.79 -3.12
N ALA A 205 2.24 -23.02 -4.19
CA ALA A 205 2.19 -24.29 -4.91
C ALA A 205 2.79 -25.45 -4.11
N GLU A 206 3.81 -25.19 -3.29
CA GLU A 206 4.44 -26.18 -2.41
C GLU A 206 3.53 -26.57 -1.23
N ASN A 207 2.82 -25.60 -0.65
CA ASN A 207 1.91 -25.84 0.46
C ASN A 207 0.67 -24.93 0.39
N PRO A 208 -0.31 -25.27 -0.47
CA PRO A 208 -1.50 -24.45 -0.61
C PRO A 208 -2.31 -24.49 0.70
N PRO A 209 -2.79 -23.35 1.19
CA PRO A 209 -3.50 -23.28 2.46
C PRO A 209 -4.81 -24.09 2.36
N ARG A 210 -5.08 -24.90 3.39
CA ARG A 210 -6.36 -25.60 3.52
C ARG A 210 -7.43 -24.60 3.90
N TRP A 211 -8.50 -24.57 3.12
CA TRP A 211 -9.66 -23.76 3.43
C TRP A 211 -10.65 -24.56 4.27
N PRO A 212 -11.29 -23.96 5.30
CA PRO A 212 -12.32 -24.61 6.10
C PRO A 212 -13.62 -24.88 5.33
#